data_AF-A0A0J0YIC9-F1
#
_entry.id   AF-A0A0J0YIC9-F1
#
_cell.length_a   1.000
_cell.length_b   1.000
_cell.length_c   1.000
_cell.angle_alpha   90.00
_cell.angle_beta   90.00
_cell.angle_gamma   90.00
#
_symmetry.space_group_name_H-M   'P 1'
#
loop_
_entity.id
_entity.type
_entity.pdbx_description
1 polymer ?
#
loop_
_entity_poly.entity_id
_entity_poly.type
_entity_poly.pdbx_seq_one_letter_code
_entity_poly.pdbx_strand_id
1 'polypeptide(L)'
;MRYTILVFLFFFFSPANSQDLGVTEKDLIRKNILSYRIFYLTKEIDSEYQFSRACLLPLEDWNLKISTEVEPINFPNNKKYTFYRITNFDYTYFKFDSDDTILKKNSNCGFVPFSNRFLVAVNKDKILFISGMFFKDPIASFFKLNIKDPESFIEYLNMKLFNFSINNITFKKIKKNKLIYTGFISTPKDIVTIEIDLKNFDNVNWFYTTPPKETIYLK
;
A
#
# COMPACT_ATOMS: atom_id res chain seq x y z
N MET A 1 60.89 -4.58 1.33
CA MET A 1 59.53 -4.53 0.75
C MET A 1 58.63 -3.75 1.69
N ARG A 2 58.19 -2.55 1.29
CA ARG A 2 57.24 -1.73 2.06
C ARG A 2 55.85 -1.94 1.44
N TYR A 3 54.92 -2.48 2.22
CA TYR A 3 53.52 -2.61 1.80
C TYR A 3 52.80 -1.29 2.06
N THR A 4 52.41 -0.59 1.00
CA THR A 4 51.54 0.57 1.10
C THR A 4 50.11 0.06 1.16
N ILE A 5 49.51 0.09 2.36
CA ILE A 5 48.09 -0.24 2.55
C ILE A 5 47.28 0.95 2.00
N LEU A 6 46.63 0.73 0.86
CA LEU A 6 45.68 1.66 0.28
C LEU A 6 44.34 1.53 1.01
N VAL A 7 44.04 2.48 1.90
CA VAL A 7 42.75 2.53 2.60
C VAL A 7 41.73 3.21 1.68
N PHE A 8 40.81 2.42 1.12
CA PHE A 8 39.63 2.94 0.42
C PHE A 8 38.63 3.47 1.46
N LEU A 9 38.61 4.79 1.65
CA LEU A 9 37.53 5.49 2.36
C LEU A 9 36.29 5.52 1.46
N PHE A 10 35.39 4.55 1.66
CA PHE A 10 34.03 4.62 1.14
C PHE A 10 33.27 5.71 1.90
N PHE A 11 33.20 6.90 1.32
CA PHE A 11 32.22 7.90 1.73
C PHE A 11 30.84 7.38 1.34
N PHE A 12 30.15 6.77 2.30
CA PHE A 12 28.70 6.59 2.21
C PHE A 12 28.09 7.99 2.23
N PHE A 13 27.80 8.54 1.04
CA PHE A 13 26.86 9.64 0.93
C PHE A 13 25.53 9.14 1.47
N SER A 14 25.22 9.49 2.72
CA SER A 14 23.86 9.35 3.24
C SER A 14 22.94 10.10 2.27
N PRO A 15 21.98 9.43 1.62
CA PRO A 15 21.08 10.11 0.72
C PRO A 15 20.30 11.17 1.51
N ALA A 16 20.04 12.27 0.81
CA ALA A 16 19.37 13.49 1.25
C ALA A 16 18.40 13.31 2.42
N ASN A 17 18.56 14.14 3.45
CA ASN A 17 17.61 14.45 4.52
C ASN A 17 16.24 13.82 4.28
N SER A 18 15.99 12.64 4.85
CA SER A 18 14.63 12.08 4.84
C SER A 18 13.78 13.08 5.62
N GLN A 19 13.04 13.93 4.92
CA GLN A 19 12.07 14.78 5.59
C GLN A 19 11.05 13.84 6.22
N ASP A 20 11.08 13.75 7.55
CA ASP A 20 10.06 13.03 8.28
C ASP A 20 8.71 13.66 7.93
N LEU A 21 7.69 12.81 7.84
CA LEU A 21 6.37 13.27 7.53
C LEU A 21 5.87 14.16 8.67
N GLY A 22 5.36 15.34 8.35
CA GLY A 22 4.86 16.29 9.33
C GLY A 22 3.66 15.74 10.12
N VAL A 23 3.39 16.36 11.27
CA VAL A 23 2.31 15.95 12.18
C VAL A 23 0.95 16.01 11.48
N THR A 24 0.70 17.09 10.74
CA THR A 24 -0.55 17.30 10.00
C THR A 24 -0.80 16.21 8.97
N GLU A 25 0.22 15.81 8.21
CA GLU A 25 0.12 14.74 7.22
C GLU A 25 -0.07 13.38 7.87
N LYS A 26 0.65 13.09 8.96
CA LYS A 26 0.45 11.86 9.76
C LYS A 26 -0.99 11.76 10.25
N ASP A 27 -1.58 12.86 10.70
CA ASP A 27 -2.96 12.88 11.20
C ASP A 27 -4.00 12.66 10.09
N LEU A 28 -3.80 13.26 8.91
CA LEU A 28 -4.65 13.00 7.75
C LEU A 28 -4.59 11.53 7.33
N ILE A 29 -3.40 10.94 7.33
CA ILE A 29 -3.22 9.51 7.04
C ILE A 29 -3.96 8.65 8.05
N ARG A 30 -3.77 8.88 9.36
CA ARG A 30 -4.47 8.15 10.42
C ARG A 30 -5.99 8.21 10.24
N LYS A 31 -6.52 9.41 10.00
CA LYS A 31 -7.96 9.62 9.77
C LYS A 31 -8.47 8.83 8.57
N ASN A 32 -7.73 8.79 7.46
CA ASN A 32 -8.13 8.02 6.27
C ASN A 32 -8.11 6.50 6.55
N ILE A 33 -7.05 5.97 7.19
CA ILE A 33 -6.97 4.54 7.59
C ILE A 33 -8.17 4.17 8.46
N LEU A 34 -8.46 4.96 9.50
CA LEU A 34 -9.56 4.68 10.42
C LEU A 34 -10.92 4.77 9.73
N SER A 35 -11.12 5.79 8.91
CA SER A 35 -12.39 5.96 8.17
C SER A 35 -12.65 4.79 7.22
N TYR A 36 -11.63 4.37 6.46
CA TYR A 36 -11.75 3.22 5.56
C TYR A 36 -12.01 1.94 6.35
N ARG A 37 -11.33 1.75 7.47
CA ARG A 37 -11.54 0.59 8.33
C ARG A 37 -12.99 0.50 8.80
N ILE A 38 -13.53 1.60 9.33
CA ILE A 38 -14.94 1.65 9.78
C ILE A 38 -15.86 1.29 8.61
N PHE A 39 -15.67 1.91 7.45
CA PHE A 39 -16.45 1.62 6.26
C PHE A 39 -16.40 0.14 5.87
N TYR A 40 -15.20 -0.45 5.79
CA TYR A 40 -15.00 -1.85 5.44
C TYR A 40 -15.72 -2.78 6.41
N LEU A 41 -15.53 -2.58 7.72
CA LEU A 41 -16.13 -3.42 8.76
C LEU A 41 -17.66 -3.28 8.82
N THR A 42 -18.23 -2.14 8.38
CA THR A 42 -19.70 -1.97 8.31
C THR A 42 -20.35 -2.58 7.07
N LYS A 43 -19.57 -2.93 6.04
CA LYS A 43 -20.12 -3.38 4.73
C LYS A 43 -19.75 -4.80 4.34
N GLU A 44 -18.53 -5.22 4.65
CA GLU A 44 -17.92 -6.44 4.09
C GLU A 44 -17.89 -7.60 5.07
N ILE A 45 -18.27 -7.36 6.33
CA ILE A 45 -18.18 -8.35 7.40
C ILE A 45 -19.56 -8.88 7.75
N ASP A 46 -19.69 -10.19 7.56
CA ASP A 46 -20.77 -10.99 8.12
C ASP A 46 -20.78 -10.86 9.65
N SER A 47 -21.96 -10.92 10.26
CA SER A 47 -22.20 -10.62 11.70
C SER A 47 -21.35 -11.42 12.71
N GLU A 48 -20.60 -12.42 12.23
CA GLU A 48 -19.78 -13.35 13.02
C GLU A 48 -18.49 -12.73 13.55
N TYR A 49 -17.91 -11.72 12.91
CA TYR A 49 -16.74 -11.04 13.46
C TYR A 49 -17.17 -9.94 14.44
N GLN A 50 -17.22 -10.31 15.73
CA GLN A 50 -17.46 -9.35 16.81
C GLN A 50 -16.24 -8.46 17.03
N PHE A 51 -16.20 -7.30 16.39
CA PHE A 51 -15.26 -6.25 16.77
C PHE A 51 -15.83 -5.45 17.94
N SER A 52 -15.02 -5.24 18.99
CA SER A 52 -15.42 -4.32 20.05
C SER A 52 -15.39 -2.88 19.51
N ARG A 53 -16.30 -2.02 19.98
CA ARG A 53 -16.30 -0.58 19.61
C ARG A 53 -14.95 0.10 19.89
N ALA A 54 -14.23 -0.37 20.92
CA ALA A 54 -12.90 0.10 21.27
C ALA A 54 -11.82 -0.21 20.20
N CYS A 55 -12.12 -1.08 19.23
CA CYS A 55 -11.25 -1.37 18.09
C CYS A 55 -11.52 -0.46 16.89
N LEU A 56 -12.76 0.02 16.77
CA LEU A 56 -13.23 0.85 15.66
C LEU A 56 -12.94 2.32 15.87
N LEU A 57 -13.11 2.79 17.11
CA LEU A 57 -12.93 4.19 17.49
C LEU A 57 -11.87 4.25 18.60
N PRO A 58 -10.75 4.96 18.38
CA PRO A 58 -9.82 5.21 19.47
C PRO A 58 -10.51 5.98 20.60
N LEU A 59 -10.09 5.72 21.84
CA LEU A 59 -10.44 6.58 22.97
C LEU A 59 -9.82 7.97 22.77
N GLU A 60 -10.35 8.97 23.48
CA GLU A 60 -9.77 10.32 23.49
C GLU A 60 -8.28 10.28 23.89
N ASP A 61 -7.45 10.99 23.13
CA ASP A 61 -5.98 11.01 23.19
C ASP A 61 -5.25 9.74 22.75
N TRP A 62 -5.94 8.77 22.13
CA TRP A 62 -5.30 7.59 21.56
C TRP A 62 -5.11 7.75 20.07
N ASN A 63 -3.87 7.56 19.63
CA ASN A 63 -3.49 7.68 18.23
C ASN A 63 -3.19 6.33 17.61
N LEU A 64 -3.65 6.13 16.38
CA LEU A 64 -3.27 4.97 15.58
C LEU A 64 -1.76 4.99 15.36
N LYS A 65 -1.10 3.89 15.75
CA LYS A 65 0.32 3.69 15.52
C LYS A 65 0.56 3.47 14.03
N ILE A 66 1.29 4.39 13.42
CA ILE A 66 1.83 4.24 12.08
C ILE A 66 3.35 4.45 12.12
N SER A 67 4.09 3.74 11.28
CA SER A 67 5.45 4.13 10.91
C SER A 67 5.49 4.61 9.48
N THR A 68 6.36 5.57 9.20
CA THR A 68 6.52 6.17 7.88
C THR A 68 7.96 5.99 7.43
N GLU A 69 8.14 5.50 6.21
CA GLU A 69 9.45 5.31 5.61
C GLU A 69 9.42 5.84 4.18
N VAL A 70 10.46 6.58 3.77
CA VAL A 70 10.57 7.06 2.40
C VAL A 70 10.75 5.86 1.48
N GLU A 71 9.88 5.75 0.47
CA GLU A 71 9.93 4.69 -0.52
C GLU A 71 10.55 5.25 -1.81
N PRO A 72 11.64 4.67 -2.34
CA PRO A 72 12.37 5.20 -3.50
C PRO A 72 11.65 4.89 -4.82
N ILE A 73 10.43 5.41 -4.98
CA ILE A 73 9.62 5.26 -6.19
C ILE A 73 9.74 6.53 -7.03
N ASN A 74 9.99 6.35 -8.32
CA ASN A 74 9.90 7.43 -9.28
C ASN A 74 8.44 7.59 -9.70
N PHE A 75 7.87 8.78 -9.55
CA PHE A 75 6.53 9.05 -10.07
C PHE A 75 6.62 9.54 -11.52
N PRO A 76 5.71 9.11 -12.40
CA PRO A 76 5.63 9.69 -13.72
C PRO A 76 5.29 11.19 -13.63
N ASN A 77 5.75 11.94 -14.63
CA ASN A 77 5.41 13.35 -14.84
C ASN A 77 6.14 14.40 -13.96
N ASN A 78 7.35 14.10 -13.46
CA ASN A 78 8.28 15.07 -12.84
C ASN A 78 7.71 15.92 -11.69
N LYS A 79 6.55 15.56 -11.13
CA LYS A 79 6.02 16.24 -9.95
C LYS A 79 6.86 15.82 -8.74
N LYS A 80 7.26 16.81 -7.94
CA LYS A 80 8.06 16.62 -6.72
C LYS A 80 7.17 16.01 -5.61
N TYR A 81 6.78 14.76 -5.79
CA TYR A 81 6.20 13.94 -4.73
C TYR A 81 7.29 13.13 -4.06
N THR A 82 7.26 13.09 -2.74
CA THR A 82 7.99 12.12 -1.93
C THR A 82 7.03 10.98 -1.60
N PHE A 83 7.46 9.75 -1.81
CA PHE A 83 6.65 8.57 -1.51
C PHE A 83 6.97 8.09 -0.11
N TYR A 84 5.91 7.77 0.63
CA TYR A 84 6.04 7.17 1.93
C TYR A 84 5.31 5.84 1.96
N ARG A 85 6.04 4.80 2.35
CA ARG A 85 5.45 3.58 2.85
C ARG A 85 4.95 3.83 4.26
N ILE A 86 3.66 3.61 4.45
CA ILE A 86 3.03 3.67 5.77
C ILE A 86 2.85 2.23 6.23
N THR A 87 3.31 1.93 7.44
CA THR A 87 3.06 0.63 8.08
C THR A 87 2.10 0.80 9.25
N ASN A 88 1.01 0.05 9.26
CA ASN A 88 0.09 -0.06 10.38
C ASN A 88 0.33 -1.39 11.11
N PHE A 89 0.56 -1.33 12.42
CA PHE A 89 0.88 -2.48 13.25
C PHE A 89 -0.40 -3.07 13.85
N ASP A 90 -1.19 -3.76 13.02
CA ASP A 90 -2.44 -4.44 13.44
C ASP A 90 -3.43 -3.52 14.15
N TYR A 91 -3.49 -2.27 13.69
CA TYR A 91 -4.33 -1.23 14.28
C TYR A 91 -4.08 -1.01 15.78
N THR A 92 -2.82 -1.09 16.18
CA THR A 92 -2.40 -0.73 17.53
C THR A 92 -2.63 0.75 17.77
N TYR A 93 -3.23 1.08 18.91
CA TYR A 93 -3.36 2.47 19.38
C TYR A 93 -2.42 2.74 20.55
N PHE A 94 -1.84 3.94 20.58
CA PHE A 94 -1.01 4.44 21.66
C PHE A 94 -1.61 5.68 22.29
N LYS A 95 -1.56 5.73 23.62
CA LYS A 95 -1.68 6.97 24.38
C LYS A 95 -0.29 7.44 24.75
N PHE A 96 0.04 8.67 24.39
CA PHE A 96 1.30 9.32 24.75
C PHE A 96 1.10 10.22 25.96
N ASP A 97 2.15 10.45 26.76
CA ASP A 97 2.21 11.55 27.71
C ASP A 97 2.73 12.84 27.03
N SER A 98 2.98 13.88 27.83
CA SER A 98 3.50 15.16 27.34
C SER A 98 4.88 15.07 26.71
N ASP A 99 5.63 14.00 26.98
CA ASP A 99 7.02 13.82 26.58
C ASP A 99 7.14 12.73 25.48
N ASP A 100 6.05 12.46 24.76
CA ASP A 100 5.93 11.42 23.73
C ASP A 100 6.25 10.00 24.21
N THR A 101 6.17 9.74 25.52
CA THR A 101 6.35 8.39 26.09
C THR A 101 5.04 7.62 26.02
N ILE A 102 5.10 6.35 25.61
CA ILE A 102 3.92 5.49 25.49
C ILE A 102 3.41 5.12 26.89
N LEU A 103 2.27 5.67 27.28
CA LEU A 103 1.60 5.38 28.55
C LEU A 103 0.81 4.07 28.49
N LYS A 104 0.10 3.82 27.39
CA LYS A 104 -0.77 2.65 27.21
C LYS A 104 -0.82 2.19 25.76
N LYS A 105 -1.01 0.88 25.58
CA LYS A 105 -1.16 0.21 24.29
C LYS A 105 -2.46 -0.59 24.26
N ASN A 106 -3.21 -0.44 23.17
CA ASN A 106 -4.36 -1.27 22.86
C ASN A 106 -3.99 -2.08 21.62
N SER A 107 -3.78 -3.37 21.82
CA SER A 107 -3.48 -4.35 20.77
C SER A 107 -4.64 -5.34 20.67
N ASN A 108 -4.69 -6.09 19.57
CA ASN A 108 -5.74 -7.09 19.26
C ASN A 108 -7.04 -6.48 18.76
N CYS A 109 -6.97 -5.37 18.03
CA CYS A 109 -8.14 -4.80 17.37
C CYS A 109 -8.63 -5.61 16.16
N GLY A 110 -8.15 -6.82 15.96
CA GLY A 110 -8.44 -7.70 14.84
C GLY A 110 -7.45 -7.55 13.68
N PHE A 111 -7.19 -8.66 13.00
CA PHE A 111 -6.35 -8.71 11.81
C PHE A 111 -7.21 -8.49 10.57
N VAL A 112 -6.74 -7.61 9.67
CA VAL A 112 -7.33 -7.48 8.34
C VAL A 112 -6.23 -7.85 7.32
N PRO A 113 -6.43 -8.87 6.47
CA PRO A 113 -5.43 -9.26 5.48
C PRO A 113 -4.99 -8.09 4.62
N PHE A 114 -3.69 -7.98 4.33
CA PHE A 114 -3.10 -6.95 3.47
C PHE A 114 -3.29 -5.49 3.94
N SER A 115 -3.61 -5.30 5.23
CA SER A 115 -3.90 -3.99 5.84
C SER A 115 -2.71 -3.31 6.50
N ASN A 116 -1.51 -3.87 6.39
CA ASN A 116 -0.35 -3.39 7.14
C ASN A 116 0.59 -2.52 6.32
N ARG A 117 0.52 -2.53 4.97
CA ARG A 117 1.39 -1.72 4.09
C ARG A 117 0.53 -0.82 3.22
N PHE A 118 0.84 0.47 3.22
CA PHE A 118 0.16 1.45 2.40
C PHE A 118 1.17 2.33 1.69
N LEU A 119 0.73 2.95 0.59
CA LEU A 119 1.54 3.89 -0.16
C LEU A 119 0.81 5.23 -0.24
N VAL A 120 1.51 6.29 0.13
CA VAL A 120 1.06 7.67 -0.07
C VAL A 120 2.14 8.46 -0.83
N ALA A 121 1.69 9.45 -1.60
CA ALA A 121 2.58 10.43 -2.21
C ALA A 121 2.31 11.80 -1.61
N VAL A 122 3.35 12.51 -1.21
CA VAL A 122 3.23 13.79 -0.49
C VAL A 122 4.02 14.84 -1.24
N ASN A 123 3.38 15.95 -1.59
CA ASN A 123 4.04 17.17 -1.99
C ASN A 123 3.60 18.31 -1.06
N LYS A 124 4.07 19.54 -1.32
CA LYS A 124 3.77 20.70 -0.47
C LYS A 124 2.28 21.01 -0.32
N ASP A 125 1.45 20.61 -1.28
CA ASP A 125 0.06 21.06 -1.39
C ASP A 125 -0.95 19.93 -1.20
N LYS A 126 -0.52 18.67 -1.36
CA LYS A 126 -1.42 17.52 -1.47
C LYS A 126 -0.77 16.22 -1.01
N ILE A 127 -1.56 15.43 -0.29
CA ILE A 127 -1.35 13.99 -0.07
C ILE A 127 -2.21 13.22 -1.06
N LEU A 128 -1.63 12.23 -1.74
CA LEU A 128 -2.34 11.25 -2.54
C LEU A 128 -2.33 9.90 -1.83
N PHE A 129 -3.50 9.31 -1.61
CA PHE A 129 -3.67 7.97 -1.07
C PHE A 129 -3.66 6.96 -2.22
N ILE A 130 -2.58 6.20 -2.38
CA ILE A 130 -2.34 5.41 -3.60
C ILE A 130 -2.76 3.95 -3.45
N SER A 131 -2.25 3.27 -2.42
CA SER A 131 -2.47 1.83 -2.21
C SER A 131 -2.82 1.51 -0.77
N GLY A 132 -3.33 0.30 -0.55
CA GLY A 132 -3.75 -0.15 0.77
C GLY A 132 -5.21 0.14 1.06
N MET A 133 -5.57 -0.03 2.33
CA MET A 133 -6.93 0.14 2.84
C MET A 133 -7.22 1.62 3.13
N PHE A 134 -7.18 2.43 2.07
CA PHE A 134 -7.54 3.85 2.07
C PHE A 134 -8.76 4.10 1.19
N PHE A 135 -9.43 5.23 1.43
CA PHE A 135 -10.13 5.91 0.35
C PHE A 135 -9.08 6.50 -0.60
N LYS A 136 -8.80 5.75 -1.67
CA LYS A 136 -7.72 6.02 -2.61
C LYS A 136 -8.06 7.17 -3.56
N ASP A 137 -7.07 8.01 -3.84
CA ASP A 137 -7.15 9.00 -4.91
C ASP A 137 -7.13 8.33 -6.29
N PRO A 138 -7.78 8.94 -7.29
CA PRO A 138 -7.55 8.60 -8.68
C PRO A 138 -6.15 9.07 -9.10
N ILE A 139 -5.33 8.15 -9.58
CA ILE A 139 -3.96 8.45 -10.01
C ILE A 139 -3.67 8.06 -11.46
N ALA A 140 -4.61 7.44 -12.17
CA ALA A 140 -4.37 6.97 -13.54
C ALA A 140 -3.96 8.11 -14.49
N SER A 141 -4.49 9.32 -14.27
CA SER A 141 -4.19 10.52 -15.08
C SER A 141 -2.75 11.03 -14.97
N PHE A 142 -1.98 10.57 -13.98
CA PHE A 142 -0.56 10.92 -13.85
C PHE A 142 0.33 10.05 -14.75
N PHE A 143 -0.21 8.98 -15.33
CA PHE A 143 0.50 8.03 -16.17
C PHE A 143 0.11 8.21 -17.64
N LYS A 144 1.03 7.93 -18.55
CA LYS A 144 0.77 7.91 -20.00
C LYS A 144 0.16 6.57 -20.43
N LEU A 145 -0.98 6.21 -19.84
CA LEU A 145 -1.65 4.93 -20.06
C LEU A 145 -2.22 4.84 -21.49
N ASN A 146 -1.90 3.76 -22.19
CA ASN A 146 -2.32 3.54 -23.57
C ASN A 146 -2.83 2.10 -23.76
N ILE A 147 -4.10 1.95 -24.11
CA ILE A 147 -4.74 0.63 -24.33
C ILE A 147 -4.04 -0.18 -25.43
N LYS A 148 -3.45 0.49 -26.42
CA LYS A 148 -2.69 -0.17 -27.51
C LYS A 148 -1.29 -0.60 -27.08
N ASP A 149 -0.82 -0.13 -25.93
CA ASP A 149 0.46 -0.48 -25.32
C ASP A 149 0.24 -0.93 -23.87
N PRO A 150 -0.18 -2.18 -23.65
CA PRO A 150 -0.54 -2.67 -22.31
C PRO A 150 0.59 -2.59 -21.28
N GLU A 151 1.86 -2.54 -21.72
CA GLU A 151 3.02 -2.40 -20.85
C GLU A 151 3.06 -1.02 -20.16
N SER A 152 2.43 0.00 -20.76
CA SER A 152 2.29 1.34 -20.15
C SER A 152 1.56 1.35 -18.81
N PHE A 153 0.83 0.27 -18.46
CA PHE A 153 0.11 0.13 -17.19
C PHE A 153 0.91 -0.52 -16.07
N ILE A 154 2.09 -1.11 -16.34
CA ILE A 154 2.80 -1.92 -15.33
C ILE A 154 3.26 -1.07 -14.14
N GLU A 155 3.86 0.09 -14.40
CA GLU A 155 4.28 1.02 -13.35
C GLU A 155 3.08 1.50 -12.51
N TYR A 156 1.97 1.85 -13.19
CA TYR A 156 0.73 2.23 -12.55
C TYR A 156 0.17 1.12 -11.63
N LEU A 157 0.14 -0.12 -12.11
CA LEU A 157 -0.35 -1.28 -11.35
C LEU A 157 0.55 -1.58 -10.14
N ASN A 158 1.87 -1.53 -10.30
CA ASN A 158 2.82 -1.72 -9.20
C ASN A 158 2.57 -0.71 -8.06
N MET A 159 2.25 0.54 -8.41
CA MET A 159 1.89 1.56 -7.43
C MET A 159 0.51 1.32 -6.82
N LYS A 160 -0.54 1.11 -7.63
CA LYS A 160 -1.92 0.96 -7.16
C LYS A 160 -2.11 -0.29 -6.28
N LEU A 161 -1.32 -1.33 -6.53
CA LEU A 161 -1.37 -2.63 -5.84
C LEU A 161 -0.18 -2.87 -4.90
N PHE A 162 0.56 -1.82 -4.56
CA PHE A 162 1.77 -1.90 -3.72
C PHE A 162 1.55 -2.68 -2.41
N ASN A 163 0.39 -2.52 -1.76
CA ASN A 163 0.09 -3.20 -0.50
C ASN A 163 0.00 -4.74 -0.61
N PHE A 164 -0.22 -5.27 -1.81
CA PHE A 164 -0.32 -6.72 -2.06
C PHE A 164 1.02 -7.34 -2.43
N SER A 165 2.06 -6.54 -2.69
CA SER A 165 3.38 -7.02 -3.13
C SER A 165 3.28 -8.00 -4.33
N ILE A 166 2.41 -7.67 -5.29
CA ILE A 166 2.23 -8.45 -6.52
C ILE A 166 3.44 -8.18 -7.43
N ASN A 167 4.12 -9.25 -7.81
CA ASN A 167 5.29 -9.22 -8.69
C ASN A 167 4.95 -9.80 -10.07
N ASN A 168 5.85 -9.60 -11.04
CA ASN A 168 5.77 -10.18 -12.38
C ASN A 168 4.41 -9.93 -13.07
N ILE A 169 3.89 -8.71 -12.94
CA ILE A 169 2.65 -8.31 -13.60
C ILE A 169 2.87 -8.39 -15.11
N THR A 170 2.04 -9.17 -15.79
CA THR A 170 2.11 -9.42 -17.23
C THR A 170 0.74 -9.28 -17.86
N PHE A 171 0.66 -8.60 -18.98
CA PHE A 171 -0.57 -8.51 -19.75
C PHE A 171 -0.95 -9.88 -20.32
N LYS A 172 -2.25 -10.21 -20.28
CA LYS A 172 -2.78 -11.45 -20.87
C LYS A 172 -3.66 -11.18 -22.07
N LYS A 173 -4.68 -10.34 -21.92
CA LYS A 173 -5.66 -10.07 -22.98
C LYS A 173 -6.57 -8.91 -22.64
N ILE A 174 -7.26 -8.41 -23.66
CA ILE A 174 -8.45 -7.57 -23.50
C ILE A 174 -9.67 -8.49 -23.52
N LYS A 175 -10.58 -8.34 -22.56
CA LYS A 175 -11.84 -9.11 -22.51
C LYS A 175 -12.99 -8.16 -22.18
N LYS A 176 -13.94 -8.03 -23.12
CA LYS A 176 -15.05 -7.07 -23.01
C LYS A 176 -14.47 -5.67 -22.77
N ASN A 177 -14.89 -4.99 -21.70
CA ASN A 177 -14.44 -3.65 -21.33
C ASN A 177 -13.30 -3.66 -20.30
N LYS A 178 -12.44 -4.68 -20.31
CA LYS A 178 -11.39 -4.85 -19.30
C LYS A 178 -10.05 -5.23 -19.91
N LEU A 179 -8.97 -4.65 -19.39
CA LEU A 179 -7.61 -5.19 -19.54
C LEU A 179 -7.39 -6.24 -18.45
N ILE A 180 -6.87 -7.40 -18.85
CA ILE A 180 -6.60 -8.51 -17.95
C ILE A 180 -5.09 -8.71 -17.88
N TYR A 181 -4.56 -8.63 -16.66
CA TYR A 181 -3.18 -8.94 -16.32
C TYR A 181 -3.15 -10.13 -15.36
N THR A 182 -2.00 -10.77 -15.26
CA THR A 182 -1.71 -11.70 -14.16
C THR A 182 -0.47 -11.24 -13.43
N GLY A 183 -0.41 -11.51 -12.13
CA GLY A 183 0.80 -11.32 -11.33
C GLY A 183 0.94 -12.45 -10.31
N PHE A 184 1.95 -12.34 -9.46
CA PHE A 184 2.28 -13.33 -8.46
C PHE A 184 2.44 -12.69 -7.08
N ILE A 185 1.69 -13.17 -6.09
CA ILE A 185 1.86 -12.76 -4.69
C ILE A 185 2.82 -13.75 -4.01
N SER A 186 3.95 -13.27 -3.51
CA SER A 186 4.99 -14.13 -2.90
C SER A 186 4.54 -14.85 -1.63
N THR A 187 3.50 -14.36 -0.95
CA THR A 187 2.90 -15.00 0.23
C THR A 187 1.40 -14.75 0.15
N PRO A 188 0.60 -15.71 -0.36
CA PRO A 188 0.76 -17.16 -0.20
C PRO A 188 1.47 -17.95 -1.32
N LYS A 189 2.19 -17.31 -2.26
CA LYS A 189 2.75 -17.94 -3.49
C LYS A 189 1.67 -18.34 -4.50
N ASP A 190 0.84 -17.38 -4.86
CA ASP A 190 -0.30 -17.65 -5.74
C ASP A 190 -0.36 -16.66 -6.91
N ILE A 191 -0.98 -17.10 -8.00
CA ILE A 191 -1.22 -16.31 -9.19
C ILE A 191 -2.50 -15.51 -9.00
N VAL A 192 -2.41 -14.21 -9.20
CA VAL A 192 -3.57 -13.31 -9.18
C VAL A 192 -3.93 -12.87 -10.58
N THR A 193 -5.23 -12.70 -10.81
CA THR A 193 -5.75 -11.99 -11.97
C THR A 193 -6.01 -10.56 -11.54
N ILE A 194 -5.58 -9.60 -12.36
CA ILE A 194 -5.83 -8.17 -12.19
C ILE A 194 -6.68 -7.70 -13.35
N GLU A 195 -7.74 -6.96 -13.05
CA GLU A 195 -8.67 -6.41 -14.01
C GLU A 195 -8.70 -4.89 -13.92
N ILE A 196 -8.52 -4.21 -15.05
CA ILE A 196 -8.65 -2.75 -15.18
C ILE A 196 -9.87 -2.46 -16.05
N ASP A 197 -10.79 -1.63 -15.57
CA ASP A 197 -11.94 -1.17 -16.35
C ASP A 197 -11.51 -0.14 -17.41
N LEU A 198 -11.82 -0.39 -18.68
CA LEU A 198 -11.50 0.53 -19.78
C LEU A 198 -12.27 1.85 -19.74
N LYS A 199 -13.37 1.94 -18.98
CA LYS A 199 -14.11 3.20 -18.76
C LYS A 199 -13.54 4.04 -17.63
N ASN A 200 -12.83 3.41 -16.70
CA ASN A 200 -12.23 4.08 -15.55
C ASN A 200 -11.00 3.30 -15.10
N PHE A 201 -9.82 3.74 -15.53
CA PHE A 201 -8.56 3.06 -15.22
C PHE A 201 -8.24 3.00 -13.72
N ASP A 202 -8.83 3.88 -12.90
CA ASP A 202 -8.71 3.84 -11.44
C ASP A 202 -9.54 2.73 -10.77
N ASN A 203 -10.47 2.13 -11.51
CA ASN A 203 -11.21 0.93 -11.09
C ASN A 203 -10.37 -0.33 -11.39
N VAL A 204 -9.49 -0.66 -10.46
CA VAL A 204 -8.64 -1.85 -10.49
C VAL A 204 -9.15 -2.88 -9.49
N ASN A 205 -9.45 -4.07 -9.98
CA ASN A 205 -9.83 -5.23 -9.15
C ASN A 205 -8.77 -6.31 -9.28
N TRP A 206 -8.62 -7.14 -8.25
CA TRP A 206 -7.76 -8.32 -8.32
C TRP A 206 -8.36 -9.46 -7.49
N PHE A 207 -8.03 -10.69 -7.85
CA PHE A 207 -8.48 -11.89 -7.15
C PHE A 207 -7.51 -13.04 -7.42
N TYR A 208 -7.51 -14.03 -6.52
CA TYR A 208 -6.77 -15.27 -6.74
C TYR A 208 -7.31 -16.00 -7.97
N THR A 209 -6.40 -16.42 -8.83
CA THR A 209 -6.76 -17.23 -9.99
C THR A 209 -6.97 -18.64 -9.48
N THR A 210 -8.21 -19.14 -9.48
CA THR A 210 -8.42 -20.57 -9.21
C THR A 210 -7.63 -21.34 -10.26
N PRO A 211 -6.67 -22.20 -9.88
CA PRO A 211 -5.99 -23.03 -10.85
C PRO A 211 -7.05 -23.81 -11.63
N PRO A 212 -6.89 -24.00 -12.95
CA PRO A 212 -7.76 -24.90 -13.69
C PRO A 212 -7.76 -26.23 -12.93
N LYS A 213 -8.95 -26.76 -12.58
CA LYS A 213 -9.06 -28.05 -11.90
C LYS A 213 -8.22 -29.03 -12.70
N GLU A 214 -7.12 -29.52 -12.12
CA GLU A 214 -6.37 -30.60 -12.74
C GLU A 214 -7.38 -31.71 -12.98
N THR A 215 -7.58 -32.05 -14.24
CA THR A 215 -8.38 -33.22 -14.59
C THR A 215 -7.51 -34.39 -14.17
N ILE A 216 -7.70 -34.87 -12.94
CA ILE A 216 -7.02 -36.06 -12.45
C ILE A 216 -7.55 -37.20 -13.30
N TYR A 217 -6.78 -37.56 -14.34
CA TYR A 217 -6.97 -38.81 -15.03
C TYR A 217 -6.53 -39.91 -14.05
N LEU A 218 -7.50 -40.49 -13.35
CA LEU A 218 -7.30 -41.78 -12.68
C LEU A 218 -6.94 -42.78 -13.77
N LYS A 219 -5.70 -43.29 -13.73
CA LYS A 219 -5.27 -44.45 -14.51
C LYS A 219 -5.70 -45.72 -13.81
#